data_AF-A0A1Q6Z956-F1
#
_entry.id   AF-A0A1Q6Z956-F1
#
_cell.length_a   1.000
_cell.length_b   1.000
_cell.length_c   1.000
_cell.angle_alpha   90.00
_cell.angle_beta   90.00
_cell.angle_gamma   90.00
#
_symmetry.space_group_name_H-M   'P 1'
#
loop_
_entity.id
_entity.type
_entity.pdbx_description
1 polymer ?
#
loop_
_entity_poly.entity_id
_entity_poly.type
_entity_poly.pdbx_seq_one_letter_code
_entity_poly.pdbx_strand_id
1 'polypeptide(L)'
;MSLDIANSNVNRNITLAGTSVAIFTFLLFFLYPRSGEINSILFQFTLAIIVSVIFSLVISALYYYGTALTLTLRPEQATTIFGKAEAFWLVGYSLLLLEPSLILFTVNLIAVGLYGLVLWFSYLYLTWLQFKKQTKRR
;
A
#
# COMPACT_ATOMS: atom_id res chain seq x y z
N MET A 1 7.04 -1.94 23.63
CA MET A 1 6.09 -1.85 22.50
C MET A 1 5.04 -2.93 22.74
N SER A 2 3.75 -2.59 22.87
CA SER A 2 2.74 -3.58 23.26
C SER A 2 2.43 -4.54 22.11
N LEU A 3 2.36 -5.84 22.43
CA LEU A 3 1.98 -6.93 21.53
C LEU A 3 0.68 -6.62 20.76
N ASP A 4 -0.24 -5.92 21.40
CA ASP A 4 -1.52 -5.49 20.83
C ASP A 4 -1.37 -4.59 19.61
N ILE A 5 -0.39 -3.67 19.61
CA ILE A 5 -0.13 -2.78 18.48
C ILE A 5 0.36 -3.59 17.28
N ALA A 6 1.28 -4.54 17.51
CA ALA A 6 1.80 -5.39 16.45
C ALA A 6 0.68 -6.26 15.83
N ASN A 7 -0.14 -6.90 16.66
CA ASN A 7 -1.27 -7.71 16.19
C ASN A 7 -2.32 -6.88 15.44
N SER A 8 -2.64 -5.68 15.92
CA SER A 8 -3.55 -4.76 15.23
C SER A 8 -3.02 -4.39 13.84
N ASN A 9 -1.72 -4.10 13.73
CA ASN A 9 -1.09 -3.77 12.46
C ASN A 9 -1.03 -4.96 11.49
N VAL A 10 -0.81 -6.19 11.98
CA VAL A 10 -0.93 -7.42 11.16
C VAL A 10 -2.32 -7.52 10.54
N ASN A 11 -3.37 -7.41 11.36
CA ASN A 11 -4.76 -7.53 10.89
C ASN A 11 -5.08 -6.45 9.87
N ARG A 12 -4.73 -5.19 10.15
CA ARG A 12 -4.92 -4.06 9.21
C ARG A 12 -4.27 -4.35 7.86
N ASN A 13 -3.02 -4.80 7.87
CA ASN A 13 -2.28 -5.06 6.63
C ASN A 13 -2.88 -6.20 5.83
N ILE A 14 -3.29 -7.29 6.48
CA ILE A 14 -3.94 -8.43 5.81
C ILE A 14 -5.28 -7.99 5.21
N THR A 15 -6.08 -7.19 5.91
CA THR A 15 -7.34 -6.66 5.37
C THR A 15 -7.11 -5.77 4.13
N LEU A 16 -6.13 -4.86 4.18
CA LEU A 16 -5.80 -4.01 3.03
C LEU A 16 -5.27 -4.83 1.84
N ALA A 17 -4.40 -5.82 2.10
CA ALA A 17 -3.91 -6.73 1.07
C ALA A 17 -5.05 -7.54 0.44
N GLY A 18 -5.98 -8.06 1.25
CA GLY A 18 -7.17 -8.77 0.75
C GLY A 18 -8.08 -7.88 -0.09
N THR A 19 -8.20 -6.60 0.26
CA THR A 19 -8.95 -5.61 -0.55
C THR A 19 -8.29 -5.39 -1.90
N SER A 20 -6.97 -5.21 -1.93
CA SER A 20 -6.18 -5.06 -3.17
C SER A 20 -6.24 -6.33 -4.03
N VAL A 21 -6.22 -7.53 -3.43
CA VAL A 21 -6.49 -8.80 -4.14
C VAL A 21 -7.89 -8.82 -4.77
N ALA A 22 -8.92 -8.38 -4.04
CA ALA A 22 -10.27 -8.33 -4.60
C ALA A 22 -10.37 -7.38 -5.79
N ILE A 23 -9.73 -6.20 -5.72
CA ILE A 23 -9.64 -5.25 -6.83
C ILE A 23 -8.88 -5.87 -8.01
N PHE A 24 -7.72 -6.50 -7.76
CA PHE A 24 -6.95 -7.21 -8.78
C PHE A 24 -7.80 -8.25 -9.52
N THR A 25 -8.47 -9.12 -8.78
CA THR A 25 -9.37 -10.13 -9.33
C THR A 25 -10.50 -9.49 -10.11
N PHE A 26 -11.13 -8.45 -9.58
CA PHE A 26 -12.19 -7.73 -10.28
C PHE A 26 -11.71 -7.19 -11.64
N LEU A 27 -10.53 -6.57 -11.70
CA LEU A 27 -9.97 -6.08 -12.96
C LEU A 27 -9.71 -7.20 -13.96
N LEU A 28 -9.21 -8.36 -13.51
CA LEU A 28 -8.97 -9.50 -14.39
C LEU A 28 -10.26 -10.15 -14.93
N PHE A 29 -11.32 -10.23 -14.13
CA PHE A 29 -12.55 -10.87 -14.56
C PHE A 29 -13.48 -9.95 -15.35
N PHE A 30 -13.51 -8.66 -15.01
CA PHE A 30 -14.47 -7.71 -15.60
C PHE A 30 -13.85 -6.75 -16.61
N LEU A 31 -12.60 -6.32 -16.39
CA LEU A 31 -11.97 -5.30 -17.22
C LEU A 31 -11.09 -5.89 -18.33
N TYR A 32 -10.31 -6.94 -18.03
CA TYR A 32 -9.45 -7.60 -19.03
C TYR A 32 -10.21 -8.13 -20.27
N PRO A 33 -11.43 -8.70 -20.18
CA PRO A 33 -12.19 -9.10 -21.36
C PRO A 33 -12.55 -7.93 -22.29
N ARG A 34 -12.51 -6.69 -21.79
CA ARG A 34 -12.76 -5.46 -22.55
C ARG A 34 -11.46 -4.85 -23.07
N SER A 35 -10.44 -5.67 -23.36
CA SER A 35 -9.12 -5.24 -23.81
C SER A 35 -9.13 -4.32 -25.04
N GLY A 36 -10.18 -4.35 -25.86
CA GLY A 36 -10.37 -3.43 -26.99
C GLY A 36 -10.87 -2.02 -26.62
N GLU A 37 -11.37 -1.82 -25.39
CA GLU A 37 -11.94 -0.55 -24.92
C GLU A 37 -11.01 0.16 -23.91
N ILE A 38 -10.02 -0.55 -23.37
CA ILE A 38 -9.10 -0.07 -22.35
C ILE A 38 -7.70 0.16 -22.91
N ASN A 39 -6.94 1.05 -22.29
CA ASN A 39 -5.53 1.21 -22.61
C ASN A 39 -4.72 0.04 -22.04
N SER A 40 -4.31 -0.89 -22.91
CA SER A 40 -3.59 -2.12 -22.53
C SER A 40 -2.28 -1.86 -21.77
N ILE A 41 -1.55 -0.80 -22.15
CA ILE A 41 -0.27 -0.46 -21.50
C ILE A 41 -0.55 -0.01 -20.07
N LEU A 42 -1.45 0.96 -19.88
CA LEU A 42 -1.84 1.44 -18.56
C LEU A 42 -2.47 0.33 -17.71
N PHE A 43 -3.22 -0.58 -18.32
CA PHE A 43 -3.80 -1.72 -17.62
C PHE A 43 -2.74 -2.65 -17.03
N GLN A 44 -1.70 -3.01 -17.81
CA GLN A 44 -0.59 -3.81 -17.29
C GLN A 44 0.18 -3.10 -16.18
N PHE A 45 0.46 -1.80 -16.33
CA PHE A 45 1.08 -1.01 -15.26
C PHE A 45 0.23 -0.98 -14.00
N THR A 46 -1.10 -0.84 -14.14
CA THR A 46 -2.04 -0.85 -13.02
C THR A 46 -1.97 -2.17 -12.27
N LEU A 47 -2.02 -3.31 -12.98
CA LEU A 47 -1.90 -4.63 -12.37
C LEU A 47 -0.56 -4.82 -11.65
N ALA A 48 0.55 -4.37 -12.23
CA ALA A 48 1.87 -4.46 -11.61
C ALA A 48 1.96 -3.66 -10.30
N ILE A 49 1.34 -2.47 -10.26
CA ILE A 49 1.26 -1.65 -9.05
C ILE A 49 0.41 -2.35 -7.98
N ILE A 50 -0.74 -2.91 -8.34
CA ILE A 50 -1.61 -3.65 -7.42
C ILE A 50 -0.87 -4.86 -6.82
N VAL A 51 -0.16 -5.64 -7.64
CA VAL A 51 0.68 -6.75 -7.15
C VAL A 51 1.78 -6.25 -6.20
N SER A 52 2.37 -5.08 -6.49
CA SER A 52 3.36 -4.46 -5.61
C SER A 52 2.76 -4.01 -4.27
N VAL A 53 1.52 -3.52 -4.26
CA VAL A 53 0.76 -3.19 -3.04
C VAL A 53 0.58 -4.43 -2.18
N ILE A 54 0.03 -5.51 -2.76
CA ILE A 54 -0.20 -6.78 -2.06
C ILE A 54 1.11 -7.29 -1.45
N PHE A 55 2.18 -7.33 -2.25
CA PHE A 55 3.50 -7.77 -1.77
C PHE A 55 4.00 -6.92 -0.60
N SER A 56 3.96 -5.60 -0.73
CA SER A 56 4.46 -4.68 0.28
C SER A 56 3.69 -4.80 1.60
N LEU A 57 2.35 -4.93 1.53
CA LEU A 57 1.51 -5.08 2.72
C LEU A 57 1.68 -6.44 3.40
N VAL A 58 1.83 -7.52 2.63
CA VAL A 58 2.10 -8.86 3.17
C VAL A 58 3.48 -8.92 3.85
N ILE A 59 4.52 -8.35 3.24
CA ILE A 59 5.85 -8.26 3.85
C ILE A 59 5.82 -7.42 5.13
N SER A 60 5.09 -6.30 5.12
CA SER A 60 4.90 -5.49 6.33
C SER A 60 4.20 -6.29 7.44
N ALA A 61 3.14 -7.03 7.11
CA ALA A 61 2.45 -7.91 8.06
C ALA A 61 3.38 -8.99 8.61
N LEU A 62 4.23 -9.60 7.78
CA LEU A 62 5.21 -10.60 8.20
C LEU A 62 6.20 -10.03 9.22
N TYR A 63 6.69 -8.80 9.01
CA TYR A 63 7.56 -8.14 9.98
C TYR A 63 6.85 -7.83 11.30
N TYR A 64 5.60 -7.34 11.27
CA TYR A 64 4.82 -7.14 12.50
C TYR A 64 4.56 -8.46 13.23
N TYR A 65 4.24 -9.53 12.50
CA TYR A 65 4.06 -10.86 13.07
C TYR A 65 5.34 -11.36 13.76
N GLY A 66 6.50 -11.13 13.14
CA GLY A 66 7.80 -11.42 13.74
C GLY A 66 8.03 -10.69 15.07
N THR A 67 7.59 -9.43 15.19
CA THR A 67 7.64 -8.70 16.47
C THR A 67 6.65 -9.23 17.52
N ALA A 68 5.50 -9.75 17.08
CA ALA A 68 4.44 -10.24 17.96
C ALA A 68 4.75 -11.64 18.53
N LEU A 69 5.32 -12.53 17.71
CA LEU A 69 5.55 -13.91 18.09
C LEU A 69 6.76 -14.09 19.02
N THR A 70 7.71 -13.15 18.99
CA THR A 70 9.02 -13.34 19.60
C THR A 70 9.08 -12.66 20.97
N LEU A 71 8.65 -13.38 22.01
CA LEU A 71 8.68 -12.93 23.43
C LEU A 71 10.10 -12.62 23.95
N THR A 72 11.14 -12.95 23.19
CA THR A 72 12.55 -12.86 23.58
C THR A 72 13.36 -11.83 22.77
N LEU A 73 12.72 -10.98 21.97
CA LEU A 73 13.45 -9.94 21.23
C LEU A 73 14.05 -8.90 22.18
N ARG A 74 15.33 -8.61 21.96
CA ARG A 74 15.95 -7.43 22.56
C ARG A 74 15.24 -6.16 22.05
N PRO A 75 15.10 -5.11 22.87
CA PRO A 75 14.40 -3.88 22.48
C PRO A 75 14.89 -3.30 21.15
N GLU A 76 16.20 -3.30 20.90
CA GLU A 76 16.82 -2.78 19.67
C GLU A 76 16.45 -3.58 18.41
N GLN A 77 16.33 -4.90 18.55
CA GLN A 77 15.93 -5.78 17.45
C GLN A 77 14.44 -5.57 17.14
N ALA A 78 13.60 -5.44 18.17
CA ALA A 78 12.18 -5.14 18.02
C ALA A 78 11.96 -3.79 17.30
N THR A 79 12.69 -2.74 17.68
CA THR A 79 12.58 -1.42 17.02
C THR A 79 13.01 -1.46 15.56
N THR A 80 14.05 -2.24 15.23
CA THR A 80 14.56 -2.35 13.86
C THR A 80 13.57 -3.10 12.96
N ILE A 81 13.03 -4.23 13.44
CA ILE A 81 12.04 -5.01 12.69
C ILE A 81 10.75 -4.20 12.51
N PHE A 82 10.30 -3.51 13.55
CA PHE A 82 9.14 -2.64 13.47
C PHE A 82 9.34 -1.50 12.47
N GLY A 83 10.53 -0.87 12.45
CA GLY A 83 10.86 0.16 11.47
C GLY A 83 10.82 -0.34 10.02
N LYS A 84 11.26 -1.59 9.76
CA LYS A 84 11.12 -2.21 8.44
C LYS A 84 9.65 -2.45 8.09
N ALA A 85 8.85 -2.92 9.05
CA ALA A 85 7.42 -3.13 8.86
C ALA A 85 6.72 -1.82 8.47
N GLU A 86 7.01 -0.72 9.16
CA GLU A 86 6.46 0.61 8.87
C GLU A 86 6.90 1.13 7.49
N ALA A 87 8.15 0.89 7.08
CA ALA A 87 8.62 1.29 5.75
C ALA A 87 7.85 0.58 4.62
N PHE A 88 7.71 -0.74 4.70
CA PHE A 88 6.91 -1.51 3.74
C PHE A 88 5.41 -1.16 3.80
N TRP A 89 4.90 -0.86 4.99
CA TRP A 89 3.52 -0.39 5.13
C TRP A 89 3.31 0.93 4.40
N LEU A 90 4.21 1.90 4.59
CA LEU A 90 4.12 3.21 3.99
C LEU A 90 4.15 3.13 2.46
N VAL A 91 5.04 2.30 1.90
CA VAL A 91 5.11 2.06 0.45
C VAL A 91 3.81 1.42 -0.05
N GLY A 92 3.36 0.35 0.59
CA GLY A 92 2.15 -0.38 0.19
C GLY A 92 0.91 0.49 0.24
N TYR A 93 0.73 1.25 1.33
CA TYR A 93 -0.42 2.14 1.50
C TYR A 93 -0.39 3.33 0.53
N SER A 94 0.80 3.90 0.26
CA SER A 94 0.93 4.97 -0.72
C SER A 94 0.58 4.49 -2.13
N LEU A 95 0.98 3.28 -2.51
CA LEU A 95 0.62 2.68 -3.79
C LEU A 95 -0.86 2.26 -3.84
N LEU A 96 -1.44 1.80 -2.73
CA LEU A 96 -2.87 1.46 -2.65
C LEU A 96 -3.75 2.67 -2.98
N LEU A 97 -3.38 3.86 -2.46
CA LEU A 97 -4.09 5.11 -2.77
C LEU A 97 -3.96 5.55 -4.24
N LEU A 98 -2.95 5.03 -4.96
CA LEU A 98 -2.75 5.31 -6.37
C LEU A 98 -3.65 4.44 -7.27
N GLU A 99 -4.06 3.24 -6.81
CA GLU A 99 -4.84 2.26 -7.58
C GLU A 99 -6.09 2.87 -8.26
N PRO A 100 -6.96 3.65 -7.57
CA PRO A 100 -8.18 4.17 -8.19
C PRO A 100 -7.89 5.09 -9.37
N SER A 101 -6.87 5.95 -9.25
CA SER A 101 -6.47 6.88 -10.30
C SER A 101 -5.95 6.12 -11.52
N LEU A 102 -5.14 5.08 -11.31
CA LEU A 102 -4.63 4.24 -12.38
C LEU A 102 -5.78 3.52 -13.11
N ILE A 103 -6.70 2.91 -12.36
CA ILE A 103 -7.88 2.26 -12.93
C ILE A 103 -8.68 3.23 -13.80
N LEU A 104 -8.92 4.47 -13.33
CA LEU A 104 -9.62 5.49 -14.10
C LEU A 104 -8.89 5.84 -15.41
N PHE A 105 -7.56 5.91 -15.39
CA PHE A 105 -6.78 6.11 -16.61
C PHE A 105 -6.85 4.92 -17.56
N THR A 106 -6.92 3.67 -17.06
CA THR A 106 -7.07 2.49 -17.94
C THR A 106 -8.34 2.54 -18.78
N VAL A 107 -9.43 3.12 -18.25
CA VAL A 107 -10.73 3.28 -18.91
C VAL A 107 -10.93 4.65 -19.55
N ASN A 108 -9.85 5.42 -19.75
CA ASN A 108 -9.86 6.75 -20.39
C ASN A 108 -10.70 7.82 -19.66
N LEU A 109 -10.98 7.67 -18.35
CA LEU A 109 -11.63 8.69 -17.53
C LEU A 109 -10.61 9.70 -16.98
N ILE A 110 -10.01 10.46 -17.90
CA ILE A 110 -8.84 11.31 -17.64
C ILE A 110 -9.10 12.37 -16.57
N ALA A 111 -10.23 13.10 -16.64
CA ALA A 111 -10.51 14.20 -15.71
C ALA A 111 -10.58 13.72 -14.25
N VAL A 112 -11.26 12.60 -14.01
CA VAL A 112 -11.40 12.01 -12.67
C VAL A 112 -10.08 11.36 -12.23
N GLY A 113 -9.36 10.71 -13.15
CA GLY A 113 -8.03 10.17 -12.88
C GLY A 113 -7.02 11.24 -12.45
N LEU A 114 -7.04 12.41 -13.11
CA LEU A 114 -6.21 13.56 -12.73
C LEU A 114 -6.57 14.10 -11.36
N TYR A 115 -7.86 14.22 -11.05
CA TYR A 115 -8.30 14.63 -9.71
C TYR A 115 -7.78 13.68 -8.62
N GLY A 116 -7.92 12.36 -8.84
CA GLY A 116 -7.37 11.35 -7.93
C GLY A 116 -5.84 11.44 -7.79
N LEU A 117 -5.14 11.69 -8.89
CA LEU A 117 -3.69 11.83 -8.90
C LEU A 117 -3.21 13.09 -8.15
N VAL A 118 -3.94 14.21 -8.23
CA VAL A 118 -3.69 15.41 -7.41
C VAL A 118 -3.87 15.11 -5.92
N LEU A 119 -4.90 14.37 -5.54
CA LEU A 119 -5.10 13.95 -4.15
C LEU A 119 -3.98 13.04 -3.67
N TRP A 120 -3.52 12.12 -4.52
CA TRP A 120 -2.39 11.25 -4.21
C TRP A 120 -1.09 12.04 -3.99
N PHE A 121 -0.75 12.99 -4.88
CA PHE A 121 0.41 13.86 -4.69
C PHE A 121 0.30 14.72 -3.42
N SER A 122 -0.91 15.22 -3.12
CA SER A 122 -1.18 15.97 -1.90
C SER A 122 -0.94 15.11 -0.65
N TYR A 123 -1.39 13.85 -0.67
CA TYR A 123 -1.13 12.88 0.39
C TYR A 123 0.38 12.64 0.58
N LEU A 124 1.14 12.41 -0.50
CA LEU A 124 2.59 12.23 -0.41
C LEU A 124 3.30 13.46 0.17
N TYR A 125 2.90 14.65 -0.27
CA TYR A 125 3.45 15.91 0.21
C TYR A 125 3.19 16.11 1.70
N LEU A 126 1.96 15.87 2.16
CA LEU A 126 1.60 15.99 3.58
C LEU A 126 2.36 14.97 4.43
N THR A 127 2.48 13.73 3.95
CA THR A 127 3.23 12.67 4.59
C THR A 127 4.71 13.06 4.74
N TRP A 128 5.34 13.52 3.66
CA TRP A 128 6.71 14.03 3.67
C TRP A 128 6.90 15.20 4.65
N LEU A 129 5.97 16.16 4.66
CA LEU A 129 6.01 17.28 5.61
C LEU A 129 5.94 16.81 7.07
N GLN A 130 5.11 15.81 7.37
CA GLN A 130 5.03 15.23 8.72
C GLN A 130 6.35 14.56 9.12
N PHE A 131 6.95 13.75 8.23
CA PHE A 131 8.26 13.14 8.48
C PHE A 131 9.35 14.20 8.72
N LYS A 132 9.40 15.24 7.88
CA LYS A 132 10.35 16.36 8.02
C LYS A 132 10.18 17.12 9.34
N LYS A 133 8.95 17.29 9.83
CA LYS A 133 8.68 17.93 11.13
C LYS A 133 9.18 17.08 12.30
N GLN A 134 9.05 15.75 12.21
CA GLN A 134 9.50 14.85 13.27
C GLN A 134 11.02 14.71 13.33
N THR A 135 11.71 14.72 12.19
CA THR A 135 13.19 14.69 12.16
C THR A 135 13.85 15.97 12.66
N LYS A 136 13.16 17.12 12.61
CA LYS A 136 13.65 18.38 13.22
C LYS A 136 13.46 18.48 14.74
N ARG A 137 12.64 17.60 15.32
CA ARG A 137 12.33 17.59 16.77
C ARG A 137 13.14 16.55 17.56
N ARG A 138 13.92 15.72 16.87
CA ARG A 138 14.93 14.83 17.45
C ARG A 138 16.29 15.48 17.35
#